data_AF-A0ABC8J601-F1
#
_entry.id   AF-A0ABC8J601-F1
#
_cell.length_a   1.000
_cell.length_b   1.000
_cell.length_c   1.000
_cell.angle_alpha   90.00
_cell.angle_beta   90.00
_cell.angle_gamma   90.00
#
_symmetry.space_group_name_H-M   'P 1'
#
loop_
_entity.id
_entity.type
_entity.pdbx_description
1 polymer ?
#
loop_
_entity_poly.entity_id
_entity_poly.type
_entity_poly.pdbx_seq_one_letter_code
_entity_poly.pdbx_strand_id
1 'polypeptide(L)'
;MPVVVSLAKVAASPAGDFTVRVSFGRRSCATAPTQSRFLRASELYLSLDNSVENGHLPKRDSFAVKAASFSAEADGSRDEAVRRKKLAVFVSGGGSNFKKIHQGCISGDGSVNGHVVLLVTNNKDCGGAEYARSNGIPVLLFPKPQPQSSHGLSPTQLVDVLREYGVDFVLLAGYLKLIPVELVKAFPKRILNIHPALLPAFGGKGLYGMRVHKAALASGARYSGPTIHFVDEEYDTGRILAQSAVRVVANDTPEELAKRVLDEEHKLYVEVVTAICEERIKWREDGVPLIQSKDNPHVFY
;
A
#
# COMPACT_ATOMS: atom_id res chain seq x y z
N MET A 1 13.73 17.86 -36.21
CA MET A 1 12.57 18.56 -36.82
C MET A 1 12.14 19.66 -35.86
N PRO A 2 12.09 20.95 -36.26
CA PRO A 2 11.81 22.03 -35.31
C PRO A 2 10.35 21.95 -34.82
N VAL A 3 10.19 21.99 -33.50
CA VAL A 3 8.90 22.08 -32.82
C VAL A 3 8.46 23.54 -32.86
N VAL A 4 7.27 23.82 -33.40
CA VAL A 4 6.70 25.16 -33.34
C VAL A 4 5.99 25.31 -32.01
N VAL A 5 6.50 26.18 -31.15
CA VAL A 5 5.87 26.54 -29.87
C VAL A 5 4.97 27.75 -30.11
N SER A 6 3.68 27.62 -29.82
CA SER A 6 2.75 28.74 -29.77
C SER A 6 2.31 28.97 -28.32
N LEU A 7 2.56 30.18 -27.82
CA LEU A 7 2.14 30.64 -26.50
C LEU A 7 0.67 31.08 -26.58
N ALA A 8 -0.23 30.33 -25.94
CA ALA A 8 -1.63 30.70 -25.87
C ALA A 8 -2.04 31.02 -24.42
N LYS A 9 -2.30 32.31 -24.19
CA LYS A 9 -2.97 32.95 -23.05
C LYS A 9 -2.33 32.75 -21.66
N VAL A 10 -1.87 33.87 -21.11
CA VAL A 10 -1.49 34.02 -19.69
C VAL A 10 -2.76 34.36 -18.91
N ALA A 11 -3.11 33.56 -17.89
CA ALA A 11 -4.13 33.93 -16.92
C ALA A 11 -3.46 34.17 -15.56
N ALA A 12 -3.73 35.34 -14.96
CA ALA A 12 -3.23 35.69 -13.65
C ALA A 12 -4.14 35.10 -12.56
N SER A 13 -3.55 34.41 -11.59
CA SER A 13 -4.22 34.08 -10.32
C SER A 13 -4.08 35.25 -9.33
N PRO A 14 -5.05 35.50 -8.44
CA PRO A 14 -4.96 36.52 -7.40
C PRO A 14 -3.80 36.31 -6.40
N ALA A 15 -3.14 35.14 -6.42
CA ALA A 15 -1.94 34.84 -5.63
C ALA A 15 -0.61 35.19 -6.33
N GLY A 16 -0.62 35.77 -7.53
CA GLY A 16 0.59 36.16 -8.26
C GLY A 16 1.24 35.05 -9.13
N ASP A 17 0.68 33.84 -9.14
CA ASP A 17 1.14 32.75 -10.00
C ASP A 17 0.55 32.85 -11.42
N PHE A 18 1.39 32.61 -12.43
CA PHE A 18 1.01 32.51 -13.83
C PHE A 18 1.19 31.07 -14.34
N THR A 19 0.22 30.56 -15.08
CA THR A 19 0.32 29.29 -15.80
C THR A 19 0.42 29.55 -17.29
N VAL A 20 1.39 28.90 -17.95
CA VAL A 20 1.57 28.96 -19.41
C VAL A 20 1.18 27.61 -20.01
N ARG A 21 0.25 27.64 -20.97
CA ARG A 21 -0.10 26.46 -21.75
C ARG A 21 0.83 26.34 -22.95
N VAL A 22 1.66 25.30 -22.96
CA VAL A 22 2.54 24.99 -24.09
C VAL A 22 1.91 23.87 -24.91
N SER A 23 1.68 24.13 -26.20
CA SER A 23 1.14 23.15 -27.15
C SER A 23 2.26 22.65 -28.07
N PHE A 24 2.42 21.33 -28.15
CA PHE A 24 3.41 20.70 -29.04
C PHE A 24 2.70 20.17 -30.29
N GLY A 25 3.00 20.73 -31.46
CA GLY A 25 2.48 20.27 -32.74
C GLY A 25 3.57 19.68 -33.63
N ARG A 26 3.33 18.49 -34.21
CA ARG A 26 4.11 18.01 -35.36
C ARG A 26 3.46 18.54 -36.64
N ARG A 27 4.24 19.13 -37.55
CA ARG A 27 3.76 19.42 -38.92
C ARG A 27 3.81 18.13 -39.74
N SER A 28 2.77 17.30 -39.64
CA SER A 28 2.10 16.65 -40.77
C SER A 28 1.13 15.58 -40.26
N CYS A 29 0.04 15.42 -41.01
CA CYS A 29 -1.11 14.56 -40.79
C CYS A 29 -2.04 14.95 -39.63
N ALA A 30 -3.22 15.45 -40.01
CA ALA A 30 -4.36 15.65 -39.14
C ALA A 30 -4.68 14.34 -38.39
N THR A 31 -4.94 14.43 -37.08
CA THR A 31 -5.37 13.40 -36.09
C THR A 31 -4.38 12.96 -35.00
N ALA A 32 -3.29 13.67 -34.73
CA ALA A 32 -2.52 13.46 -33.48
C ALA A 32 -3.07 14.34 -32.32
N PRO A 33 -3.29 13.79 -31.10
CA PRO A 33 -3.76 14.57 -29.97
C PRO A 33 -2.69 15.55 -29.50
N THR A 34 -3.04 16.83 -29.41
CA THR A 34 -2.19 17.89 -28.85
C THR A 34 -1.95 17.60 -27.37
N GLN A 35 -0.73 17.20 -27.00
CA GLN A 35 -0.35 17.13 -25.59
C GLN A 35 -0.13 18.55 -25.07
N SER A 36 -0.89 18.95 -24.05
CA SER A 36 -0.65 20.18 -23.31
C SER A 36 -0.19 19.86 -21.90
N ARG A 37 0.90 20.48 -21.48
CA ARG A 37 1.42 20.40 -20.10
C ARG A 37 1.36 21.78 -19.47
N PHE A 38 0.96 21.84 -18.21
CA PHE A 38 1.09 23.04 -17.38
C PHE A 38 2.46 23.00 -16.71
N LEU A 39 3.25 24.04 -16.90
CA LEU A 39 4.54 24.23 -16.22
C LEU A 39 4.37 25.30 -15.15
N ARG A 40 5.04 25.12 -14.01
CA ARG A 40 5.11 26.15 -12.97
C ARG A 40 6.17 27.19 -13.34
N ALA A 41 6.00 28.44 -12.88
CA ALA A 41 6.94 29.53 -13.14
C ALA A 41 8.38 29.20 -12.70
N SER A 42 8.55 28.42 -11.62
CA SER A 42 9.85 27.95 -11.14
C SER A 42 10.56 27.00 -12.10
N GLU A 43 9.82 26.18 -12.87
CA GLU A 43 10.39 25.31 -13.91
C GLU A 43 10.80 26.11 -15.15
N LEU A 44 10.14 27.24 -15.40
CA LEU A 44 10.50 28.16 -16.49
C LEU A 44 11.80 28.94 -16.18
N TYR A 45 12.00 29.33 -14.92
CA TYR A 45 13.17 30.11 -14.49
C TYR A 45 14.48 29.30 -14.61
N LEU A 46 14.45 28.03 -14.20
CA LEU A 46 15.57 27.08 -14.36
C LEU A 46 15.98 26.84 -15.81
N SER A 47 15.05 26.99 -16.77
CA SER A 47 15.35 26.88 -18.20
C SER A 47 15.96 28.16 -18.79
N LEU A 48 15.75 29.32 -18.15
CA LEU A 48 16.23 30.62 -18.63
C LEU A 48 17.62 30.97 -18.09
N ASP A 49 17.94 30.52 -16.86
CA ASP A 49 19.25 30.79 -16.23
C ASP A 49 20.44 30.12 -16.93
N ASN A 50 20.21 29.09 -17.75
CA ASN A 50 21.25 28.50 -18.59
C ASN A 50 21.61 29.35 -19.84
N SER A 51 21.16 30.61 -19.93
CA SER A 51 21.39 31.44 -21.13
C SER A 51 21.55 32.95 -20.89
N VAL A 52 21.82 33.42 -19.68
CA VAL A 52 21.99 34.87 -19.43
C VAL A 52 23.31 35.17 -18.72
N GLU A 53 24.35 35.46 -19.50
CA GLU A 53 25.44 36.32 -19.03
C GLU A 53 25.01 37.80 -19.13
N ASN A 54 25.27 38.53 -18.05
CA ASN A 54 25.15 39.99 -17.88
C ASN A 54 23.73 40.54 -17.74
N GLY A 55 23.42 40.91 -16.49
CA GLY A 55 22.13 41.43 -16.06
C GLY A 55 21.71 42.71 -16.78
N HIS A 56 20.59 42.60 -17.49
CA HIS A 56 19.52 43.59 -17.69
C HIS A 56 18.29 42.83 -18.24
N LEU A 57 17.08 43.07 -17.70
CA LEU A 57 15.86 42.45 -18.24
C LEU A 57 15.42 43.12 -19.55
N PRO A 58 15.19 42.38 -20.65
CA PRO A 58 14.70 42.97 -21.90
C PRO A 58 13.16 43.03 -21.97
N LYS A 59 12.67 43.98 -22.79
CA LYS A 59 11.25 44.36 -22.97
C LYS A 59 10.43 43.32 -23.75
N ARG A 60 9.11 43.48 -23.62
CA ARG A 60 7.99 42.53 -23.73
C ARG A 60 7.74 41.75 -25.03
N ASP A 61 8.48 41.90 -26.11
CA ASP A 61 8.14 41.26 -27.39
C ASP A 61 9.39 40.73 -28.12
N SER A 62 9.85 39.51 -27.77
CA SER A 62 10.58 38.58 -28.66
C SER A 62 11.17 37.42 -27.87
N PHE A 63 10.44 36.31 -27.76
CA PHE A 63 11.02 35.03 -27.31
C PHE A 63 11.05 34.06 -28.49
N ALA A 64 12.21 33.95 -29.14
CA ALA A 64 12.51 32.85 -30.03
C ALA A 64 13.17 31.74 -29.19
N VAL A 65 12.38 30.75 -28.77
CA VAL A 65 12.93 29.55 -28.12
C VAL A 65 13.63 28.73 -29.21
N LYS A 66 14.96 28.80 -29.28
CA LYS A 66 15.75 27.82 -30.05
C LYS A 66 15.55 26.47 -29.37
N ALA A 67 14.85 25.57 -30.07
CA ALA A 67 14.75 24.18 -29.65
C ALA A 67 16.16 23.57 -29.64
N ALA A 68 16.76 23.46 -28.46
CA ALA A 68 17.95 22.65 -28.26
C ALA A 68 17.60 21.20 -28.63
N SER A 69 18.30 20.66 -29.62
CA SER A 69 18.27 19.24 -29.93
C SER A 69 18.84 18.48 -28.74
N PHE A 70 17.97 17.91 -27.91
CA PHE A 70 18.37 16.90 -26.94
C PHE A 70 18.63 15.60 -27.71
N SER A 71 19.90 15.34 -28.03
CA SER A 71 20.38 13.98 -28.22
C SER A 71 20.39 13.32 -26.85
N ALA A 72 19.49 12.37 -26.65
CA ALA A 72 19.53 11.50 -25.49
C ALA A 72 20.75 10.58 -25.64
N GLU A 73 21.90 11.00 -25.11
CA GLU A 73 22.92 10.04 -24.70
C GLU A 73 22.39 9.30 -23.48
N ALA A 74 22.32 7.98 -23.60
CA ALA A 74 21.82 7.09 -22.58
C ALA A 74 22.85 6.99 -21.44
N ASP A 75 22.74 7.89 -20.46
CA ASP A 75 23.25 7.62 -19.11
C ASP A 75 22.29 6.61 -18.46
N GLY A 76 22.83 5.40 -18.23
CA GLY A 76 22.14 4.23 -17.72
C GLY A 76 21.89 4.23 -16.22
N SER A 77 21.44 5.34 -15.64
CA SER A 77 21.06 5.42 -14.22
C SER A 77 19.70 6.12 -14.04
N ARG A 78 18.62 5.46 -14.49
CA ARG A 78 17.28 5.78 -13.98
C ARG A 78 17.13 5.10 -12.64
N ASP A 79 17.25 5.86 -11.57
CA ASP A 79 16.64 5.51 -10.28
C ASP A 79 15.13 5.34 -10.54
N GLU A 80 14.69 4.10 -10.74
CA GLU A 80 13.26 3.79 -10.82
C GLU A 80 12.65 4.14 -9.47
N ALA A 81 11.98 5.30 -9.39
CA ALA A 81 11.20 5.66 -8.22
C ALA A 81 10.26 4.49 -7.89
N VAL A 82 10.58 3.75 -6.83
CA VAL A 82 9.87 2.52 -6.45
C VAL A 82 8.40 2.87 -6.23
N ARG A 83 7.52 2.37 -7.11
CA ARG A 83 6.09 2.67 -7.01
C ARG A 83 5.57 2.19 -5.66
N ARG A 84 4.81 3.05 -4.97
CA ARG A 84 4.10 2.66 -3.75
C ARG A 84 3.19 1.46 -4.01
N LYS A 85 3.29 0.42 -3.18
CA LYS A 85 2.37 -0.72 -3.27
C LYS A 85 0.97 -0.32 -2.84
N LYS A 86 -0.04 -0.74 -3.57
CA LYS A 86 -1.44 -0.52 -3.22
C LYS A 86 -1.94 -1.65 -2.34
N LEU A 87 -2.41 -1.31 -1.14
CA LEU A 87 -2.81 -2.26 -0.11
C LEU A 87 -4.32 -2.20 0.10
N ALA A 88 -4.97 -3.35 0.18
CA ALA A 88 -6.32 -3.47 0.71
C ALA A 88 -6.27 -4.11 2.09
N VAL A 89 -6.95 -3.53 3.08
CA VAL A 89 -6.95 -4.03 4.46
C VAL A 89 -8.34 -4.57 4.81
N PHE A 90 -8.41 -5.75 5.40
CA PHE A 90 -9.65 -6.43 5.76
C PHE A 90 -9.79 -6.47 7.29
N VAL A 91 -10.95 -6.04 7.81
CA VAL A 91 -11.20 -5.93 9.26
C VAL A 91 -12.62 -6.35 9.63
N SER A 92 -12.82 -6.88 10.85
CA SER A 92 -14.15 -7.15 11.42
C SER A 92 -14.49 -6.32 12.66
N GLY A 93 -13.50 -5.65 13.26
CA GLY A 93 -13.63 -5.00 14.56
C GLY A 93 -12.94 -3.63 14.62
N GLY A 94 -12.29 -3.33 15.76
CA GLY A 94 -11.71 -2.01 16.04
C GLY A 94 -10.53 -1.57 15.15
N GLY A 95 -9.94 -2.51 14.39
CA GLY A 95 -8.93 -2.22 13.37
C GLY A 95 -7.61 -1.67 13.92
N SER A 96 -7.15 -2.09 15.09
CA SER A 96 -5.90 -1.60 15.69
C SER A 96 -4.67 -1.88 14.82
N ASN A 97 -4.51 -3.10 14.29
CA ASN A 97 -3.47 -3.44 13.30
C ASN A 97 -3.58 -2.57 12.03
N PHE A 98 -4.79 -2.42 11.48
CA PHE A 98 -5.03 -1.54 10.33
C PHE A 98 -4.57 -0.10 10.60
N LYS A 99 -4.91 0.47 11.77
CA LYS A 99 -4.50 1.82 12.16
C LYS A 99 -2.98 1.96 12.17
N LYS A 100 -2.24 0.98 12.69
CA LYS A 100 -0.77 0.99 12.71
C LYS A 100 -0.17 0.91 11.31
N ILE A 101 -0.69 0.03 10.46
CA ILE A 101 -0.27 -0.08 9.05
C ILE A 101 -0.52 1.24 8.32
N HIS A 102 -1.71 1.82 8.47
CA HIS A 102 -2.07 3.08 7.83
C HIS A 102 -1.19 4.24 8.32
N GLN A 103 -0.96 4.34 9.64
CA GLN A 103 -0.06 5.33 10.23
C GLN A 103 1.35 5.23 9.65
N GLY A 104 1.90 4.04 9.46
CA GLY A 104 3.19 3.85 8.79
C GLY A 104 3.19 4.23 7.31
N CYS A 105 2.05 4.11 6.62
CA CYS A 105 1.93 4.52 5.22
C CYS A 105 1.87 6.05 5.05
N ILE A 106 1.40 6.79 6.05
CA ILE A 106 1.24 8.26 5.99
C ILE A 106 2.29 9.01 6.80
N SER A 107 3.18 8.30 7.49
CA SER A 107 4.27 8.93 8.23
C SER A 107 5.22 9.63 7.25
N GLY A 108 5.61 10.86 7.60
CA GLY A 108 6.47 11.69 6.76
C GLY A 108 7.89 11.14 6.59
N ASP A 109 8.27 10.13 7.37
CA ASP A 109 9.55 9.41 7.29
C ASP A 109 9.55 8.28 6.24
N GLY A 110 8.41 8.00 5.60
CA GLY A 110 8.30 6.95 4.59
C GLY A 110 8.47 5.53 5.14
N SER A 111 8.19 5.31 6.42
CA SER A 111 8.39 4.01 7.10
C SER A 111 7.77 2.82 6.35
N VAL A 112 6.59 3.01 5.75
CA VAL A 112 5.95 2.02 4.86
C VAL A 112 5.73 2.64 3.48
N ASN A 113 6.48 2.20 2.47
CA ASN A 113 6.30 2.62 1.07
C ASN A 113 5.06 1.98 0.39
N GLY A 114 3.92 2.01 1.08
CA GLY A 114 2.63 1.45 0.68
C GLY A 114 1.53 2.50 0.78
N HIS A 115 0.39 2.25 0.15
CA HIS A 115 -0.79 3.11 0.19
C HIS A 115 -2.03 2.25 0.41
N VAL A 116 -2.72 2.44 1.54
CA VAL A 116 -3.98 1.74 1.79
C VAL A 116 -5.07 2.38 0.94
N VAL A 117 -5.42 1.73 -0.16
CA VAL A 117 -6.38 2.25 -1.15
C VAL A 117 -7.82 1.83 -0.85
N LEU A 118 -8.01 0.83 0.01
CA LEU A 118 -9.30 0.22 0.24
C LEU A 118 -9.36 -0.49 1.60
N LEU A 119 -10.47 -0.31 2.32
CA LEU A 119 -10.82 -1.13 3.47
C LEU A 119 -12.00 -2.04 3.10
N VAL A 120 -11.92 -3.32 3.46
CA VAL A 120 -13.01 -4.28 3.33
C VAL A 120 -13.42 -4.77 4.71
N THR A 121 -14.72 -4.89 4.96
CA THR A 121 -15.22 -5.35 6.25
C THR A 121 -16.50 -6.15 6.12
N ASN A 122 -16.75 -7.07 7.05
CA ASN A 122 -18.05 -7.72 7.19
C ASN A 122 -18.97 -6.99 8.19
N ASN A 123 -18.54 -5.86 8.74
CA ASN A 123 -19.30 -5.01 9.64
C ASN A 123 -19.04 -3.54 9.32
N LYS A 124 -19.97 -2.90 8.59
CA LYS A 124 -19.85 -1.51 8.13
C LYS A 124 -19.76 -0.48 9.28
N ASP A 125 -20.18 -0.87 10.48
CA ASP A 125 -20.26 -0.01 11.67
C ASP A 125 -19.10 -0.32 12.65
N CYS A 126 -18.12 -1.14 12.27
CA CYS A 126 -16.96 -1.40 13.11
C CYS A 126 -16.01 -0.19 13.18
N GLY A 127 -15.25 -0.08 14.27
CA GLY A 127 -14.31 1.03 14.47
C GLY A 127 -13.19 1.11 13.43
N GLY A 128 -12.86 0.01 12.73
CA GLY A 128 -11.98 0.04 11.57
C GLY A 128 -12.59 0.79 10.38
N ALA A 129 -13.88 0.57 10.11
CA ALA A 129 -14.61 1.25 9.04
C ALA A 129 -14.78 2.76 9.32
N GLU A 130 -15.09 3.11 10.57
CA GLU A 130 -15.14 4.52 11.01
C GLU A 130 -13.79 5.23 10.81
N TYR A 131 -12.70 4.58 11.22
CA TYR A 131 -11.35 5.13 11.03
C TYR A 131 -11.01 5.31 9.54
N ALA A 132 -11.31 4.33 8.68
CA ALA A 132 -11.07 4.44 7.25
C ALA A 132 -11.82 5.62 6.62
N ARG A 133 -13.12 5.77 6.90
CA ARG A 133 -13.92 6.91 6.39
C ARG A 133 -13.36 8.24 6.84
N SER A 134 -12.95 8.34 8.11
CA SER A 134 -12.36 9.56 8.68
C SER A 134 -11.02 9.94 8.05
N ASN A 135 -10.33 9.00 7.39
CA ASN A 135 -9.08 9.20 6.67
C ASN A 135 -9.26 9.16 5.14
N GLY A 136 -10.50 9.23 4.63
CA GLY A 136 -10.78 9.23 3.20
C GLY A 136 -10.51 7.91 2.48
N ILE A 137 -10.40 6.79 3.20
CA ILE A 137 -10.21 5.46 2.61
C ILE A 137 -11.59 4.86 2.30
N PRO A 138 -11.88 4.47 1.04
CA PRO A 138 -13.11 3.80 0.68
C PRO A 138 -13.34 2.51 1.49
N VAL A 139 -14.59 2.27 1.88
CA VAL A 139 -14.99 1.10 2.68
C VAL A 139 -15.99 0.25 1.89
N LEU A 140 -15.69 -1.04 1.73
CA LEU A 140 -16.58 -2.01 1.11
C LEU A 140 -17.06 -3.06 2.12
N LEU A 141 -18.32 -3.48 1.94
CA LEU A 141 -18.92 -4.54 2.73
C LEU A 141 -18.70 -5.89 2.03
N PHE A 142 -18.12 -6.87 2.72
CA PHE A 142 -17.95 -8.24 2.25
C PHE A 142 -17.92 -9.23 3.43
N PRO A 143 -18.59 -10.38 3.34
CA PRO A 143 -19.44 -10.82 2.22
C PRO A 143 -20.81 -10.14 2.23
N LYS A 144 -21.64 -10.44 1.22
CA LYS A 144 -23.09 -10.20 1.29
C LYS A 144 -23.64 -10.79 2.61
N PRO A 145 -24.41 -10.01 3.40
CA PRO A 145 -25.02 -10.54 4.63
C PRO A 145 -25.99 -11.69 4.37
N GLN A 146 -26.65 -11.66 3.20
CA GLN A 146 -27.58 -12.67 2.71
C GLN A 146 -27.46 -12.78 1.18
N PRO A 147 -27.74 -13.93 0.55
CA PRO A 147 -27.59 -14.11 -0.89
C PRO A 147 -28.32 -13.06 -1.75
N GLN A 148 -29.54 -12.69 -1.32
CA GLN A 148 -30.39 -11.70 -2.00
C GLN A 148 -30.10 -10.25 -1.59
N SER A 149 -29.12 -10.02 -0.72
CA SER A 149 -28.77 -8.66 -0.32
C SER A 149 -28.20 -7.89 -1.52
N SER A 150 -28.75 -6.69 -1.73
CA SER A 150 -28.16 -5.67 -2.58
C SER A 150 -26.91 -5.03 -1.93
N HIS A 151 -26.70 -5.28 -0.64
CA HIS A 151 -25.56 -4.77 0.11
C HIS A 151 -24.44 -5.81 0.22
N GLY A 152 -23.23 -5.32 0.04
CA GLY A 152 -22.02 -6.12 0.08
C GLY A 152 -21.74 -6.90 -1.22
N LEU A 153 -20.56 -7.49 -1.28
CA LEU A 153 -20.01 -8.07 -2.50
C LEU A 153 -20.08 -9.61 -2.47
N SER A 154 -20.30 -10.22 -3.65
CA SER A 154 -19.95 -11.62 -3.86
C SER A 154 -18.41 -11.79 -3.92
N PRO A 155 -17.88 -13.02 -3.80
CA PRO A 155 -16.46 -13.28 -4.01
C PRO A 155 -15.91 -12.77 -5.35
N THR A 156 -16.66 -12.99 -6.44
CA THR A 156 -16.27 -12.53 -7.79
C THR A 156 -16.25 -11.01 -7.89
N GLN A 157 -17.30 -10.33 -7.39
CA GLN A 157 -17.35 -8.87 -7.36
C GLN A 157 -16.22 -8.26 -6.52
N LEU A 158 -15.87 -8.91 -5.40
CA LEU A 158 -14.74 -8.47 -4.58
C LEU A 158 -13.42 -8.55 -5.36
N VAL A 159 -13.17 -9.65 -6.07
CA VAL A 159 -11.97 -9.82 -6.90
C VAL A 159 -11.89 -8.73 -7.98
N ASP A 160 -12.98 -8.46 -8.67
CA ASP A 160 -13.03 -7.45 -9.73
C ASP A 160 -12.72 -6.06 -9.18
N VAL A 161 -13.36 -5.68 -8.07
CA VAL A 161 -13.10 -4.37 -7.44
C VAL A 161 -11.65 -4.26 -6.93
N LEU A 162 -11.08 -5.31 -6.33
CA LEU A 162 -9.68 -5.27 -5.90
C LEU A 162 -8.72 -5.09 -7.09
N ARG A 163 -9.03 -5.68 -8.25
CA ARG A 163 -8.27 -5.50 -9.50
C ARG A 163 -8.42 -4.10 -10.06
N GLU A 164 -9.63 -3.54 -10.07
CA GLU A 164 -9.89 -2.16 -10.51
C GLU A 164 -9.13 -1.13 -9.67
N TYR A 165 -9.05 -1.34 -8.35
CA TYR A 165 -8.22 -0.52 -7.46
C TYR A 165 -6.72 -0.72 -7.70
N GLY A 166 -6.32 -1.79 -8.40
CA GLY A 166 -4.94 -2.16 -8.66
C GLY A 166 -4.22 -2.65 -7.40
N VAL A 167 -4.94 -3.37 -6.53
CA VAL A 167 -4.39 -3.86 -5.26
C VAL A 167 -3.23 -4.83 -5.52
N ASP A 168 -2.09 -4.58 -4.88
CA ASP A 168 -0.92 -5.45 -4.91
C ASP A 168 -1.01 -6.52 -3.82
N PHE A 169 -1.44 -6.16 -2.60
CA PHE A 169 -1.55 -7.05 -1.46
C PHE A 169 -2.85 -6.83 -0.66
N VAL A 170 -3.41 -7.93 -0.19
CA VAL A 170 -4.53 -7.98 0.75
C VAL A 170 -3.99 -8.33 2.14
N LEU A 171 -4.32 -7.50 3.13
CA LEU A 171 -3.85 -7.64 4.50
C LEU A 171 -5.06 -7.90 5.43
N LEU A 172 -5.18 -9.10 5.96
CA LEU A 172 -6.20 -9.44 6.95
C LEU A 172 -5.70 -8.98 8.32
N ALA A 173 -6.37 -7.99 8.89
CA ALA A 173 -6.00 -7.34 10.14
C ALA A 173 -7.13 -7.52 11.17
N GLY A 174 -7.39 -8.78 11.52
CA GLY A 174 -8.54 -9.17 12.37
C GLY A 174 -9.84 -9.32 11.57
N TYR A 175 -9.75 -9.91 10.37
CA TYR A 175 -10.92 -10.30 9.58
C TYR A 175 -11.38 -11.72 9.97
N LEU A 176 -12.66 -11.88 10.30
CA LEU A 176 -13.19 -13.09 10.96
C LEU A 176 -14.00 -14.00 10.04
N LYS A 177 -13.94 -13.81 8.72
CA LYS A 177 -14.61 -14.68 7.75
C LYS A 177 -13.55 -15.40 6.92
N LEU A 178 -13.85 -16.65 6.56
CA LEU A 178 -13.01 -17.41 5.62
C LEU A 178 -12.88 -16.63 4.32
N ILE A 179 -11.65 -16.58 3.80
CA ILE A 179 -11.39 -16.00 2.48
C ILE A 179 -11.87 -16.97 1.41
N PRO A 180 -12.69 -16.52 0.45
CA PRO A 180 -13.19 -17.39 -0.61
C PRO A 180 -12.06 -17.83 -1.55
N VAL A 181 -12.18 -19.04 -2.09
CA VAL A 181 -11.20 -19.64 -3.01
C VAL A 181 -10.94 -18.78 -4.25
N GLU A 182 -11.95 -18.03 -4.72
CA GLU A 182 -11.82 -17.09 -5.83
C GLU A 182 -10.80 -16.01 -5.54
N LEU A 183 -10.75 -15.52 -4.29
CA LEU A 183 -9.80 -14.49 -3.89
C LEU A 183 -8.39 -15.08 -3.74
N VAL A 184 -8.26 -16.24 -3.10
CA VAL A 184 -6.97 -16.97 -2.96
C VAL A 184 -6.34 -17.23 -4.33
N LYS A 185 -7.13 -17.71 -5.29
CA LYS A 185 -6.68 -17.96 -6.68
C LYS A 185 -6.34 -16.68 -7.45
N ALA A 186 -7.06 -15.59 -7.21
CA ALA A 186 -6.82 -14.32 -7.89
C ALA A 186 -5.60 -13.56 -7.35
N PHE A 187 -5.23 -13.79 -6.08
CA PHE A 187 -4.11 -13.13 -5.39
C PHE A 187 -3.11 -14.14 -4.81
N PRO A 188 -2.51 -15.02 -5.65
CA PRO A 188 -1.58 -16.03 -5.17
C PRO A 188 -0.37 -15.36 -4.51
N LYS A 189 0.00 -15.81 -3.30
CA LYS A 189 1.11 -15.26 -2.51
C LYS A 189 1.00 -13.74 -2.26
N ARG A 190 -0.23 -13.20 -2.24
CA ARG A 190 -0.50 -11.76 -2.06
C ARG A 190 -1.57 -11.45 -1.01
N ILE A 191 -1.99 -12.46 -0.25
CA ILE A 191 -2.90 -12.32 0.88
C ILE A 191 -2.16 -12.75 2.13
N LEU A 192 -2.08 -11.87 3.12
CA LEU A 192 -1.46 -12.15 4.42
C LEU A 192 -2.48 -12.03 5.52
N ASN A 193 -2.36 -12.90 6.51
CA ASN A 193 -3.13 -12.84 7.74
C ASN A 193 -2.18 -12.75 8.93
N ILE A 194 -2.62 -12.02 9.96
CA ILE A 194 -1.99 -12.06 11.28
C ILE A 194 -2.88 -12.86 12.22
N HIS A 195 -2.30 -13.88 12.84
CA HIS A 195 -2.97 -14.76 13.79
C HIS A 195 -2.34 -14.61 15.18
N PRO A 196 -3.11 -14.45 16.27
CA PRO A 196 -2.61 -14.17 17.62
C PRO A 196 -2.04 -15.41 18.36
N ALA A 197 -1.38 -16.33 17.64
CA ALA A 197 -0.64 -17.45 18.21
C ALA A 197 0.58 -17.81 17.37
N LEU A 198 1.52 -18.53 17.98
CA LEU A 198 2.66 -19.14 17.30
C LEU A 198 2.20 -20.39 16.55
N LEU A 199 1.76 -20.21 15.30
CA LEU A 199 1.30 -21.29 14.44
C LEU A 199 2.38 -22.37 14.27
N PRO A 200 1.99 -23.66 14.14
CA PRO A 200 0.61 -24.15 13.98
C PRO A 200 -0.19 -24.24 15.29
N ALA A 201 0.40 -23.90 16.44
CA ALA A 201 -0.31 -23.96 17.72
C ALA A 201 -1.45 -22.93 17.77
N PHE A 202 -2.59 -23.37 18.29
CA PHE A 202 -3.79 -22.56 18.48
C PHE A 202 -4.30 -21.85 17.22
N GLY A 203 -4.04 -22.40 16.04
CA GLY A 203 -4.63 -21.99 14.76
C GLY A 203 -5.85 -22.82 14.36
N GLY A 204 -6.55 -22.36 13.33
CA GLY A 204 -7.63 -23.09 12.69
C GLY A 204 -9.02 -22.62 13.09
N LYS A 205 -10.03 -23.31 12.54
CA LYS A 205 -11.43 -22.90 12.65
C LYS A 205 -11.88 -22.78 14.12
N GLY A 206 -12.35 -21.58 14.48
CA GLY A 206 -12.92 -21.30 15.80
C GLY A 206 -11.94 -20.74 16.82
N LEU A 207 -10.64 -20.76 16.53
CA LEU A 207 -9.60 -20.15 17.34
C LEU A 207 -9.30 -18.74 16.83
N TYR A 208 -10.13 -17.78 17.20
CA TYR A 208 -9.92 -16.37 16.86
C TYR A 208 -10.23 -15.47 18.07
N GLY A 209 -9.64 -14.26 18.07
CA GLY A 209 -9.79 -13.30 19.15
C GLY A 209 -9.44 -13.90 20.52
N MET A 210 -10.25 -13.60 21.53
CA MET A 210 -9.96 -14.02 22.91
C MET A 210 -9.92 -15.55 23.12
N ARG A 211 -10.50 -16.33 22.21
CA ARG A 211 -10.45 -17.81 22.29
C ARG A 211 -9.03 -18.34 22.18
N VAL A 212 -8.17 -17.67 21.41
CA VAL A 212 -6.78 -18.06 21.21
C VAL A 212 -5.99 -17.92 22.51
N HIS A 213 -6.08 -16.76 23.16
CA HIS A 213 -5.36 -16.50 24.41
C HIS A 213 -5.86 -17.39 25.55
N LYS A 214 -7.17 -17.63 25.63
CA LYS A 214 -7.75 -18.61 26.58
C LYS A 214 -7.21 -20.02 26.36
N ALA A 215 -7.14 -20.48 25.10
CA ALA A 215 -6.59 -21.78 24.76
C ALA A 215 -5.09 -21.90 25.10
N ALA A 216 -4.32 -20.85 24.80
CA ALA A 216 -2.89 -20.80 25.12
C ALA A 216 -2.64 -20.91 26.63
N LEU A 217 -3.37 -20.14 27.45
CA LEU A 217 -3.26 -20.23 28.91
C LEU A 217 -3.71 -21.59 29.44
N ALA A 218 -4.84 -22.11 28.98
CA ALA A 218 -5.36 -23.41 29.39
C ALA A 218 -4.41 -24.58 29.05
N SER A 219 -3.64 -24.46 27.97
CA SER A 219 -2.65 -25.49 27.59
C SER A 219 -1.41 -25.53 28.49
N GLY A 220 -1.17 -24.49 29.30
CA GLY A 220 0.08 -24.32 30.04
C GLY A 220 1.27 -23.86 29.21
N ALA A 221 1.04 -23.31 28.00
CA ALA A 221 2.11 -22.73 27.18
C ALA A 221 2.90 -21.66 27.96
N ARG A 222 4.22 -21.62 27.76
CA ARG A 222 5.11 -20.59 28.36
C ARG A 222 5.45 -19.46 27.40
N TYR A 223 5.12 -19.64 26.13
CA TYR A 223 5.26 -18.66 25.07
C TYR A 223 3.98 -18.62 24.24
N SER A 224 3.66 -17.43 23.75
CA SER A 224 2.61 -17.14 22.78
C SER A 224 3.17 -16.06 21.84
N GLY A 225 2.32 -15.37 21.08
CA GLY A 225 2.73 -14.30 20.19
C GLY A 225 2.09 -14.41 18.81
N PRO A 226 2.26 -13.41 17.94
CA PRO A 226 1.62 -13.42 16.64
C PRO A 226 2.41 -14.19 15.58
N THR A 227 1.68 -14.72 14.61
CA THR A 227 2.21 -15.24 13.36
C THR A 227 1.62 -14.48 12.18
N ILE A 228 2.47 -14.06 11.24
CA ILE A 228 2.04 -13.60 9.92
C ILE A 228 2.30 -14.71 8.92
N HIS A 229 1.28 -15.07 8.15
CA HIS A 229 1.37 -16.14 7.16
C HIS A 229 0.59 -15.78 5.90
N PHE A 230 0.97 -16.41 4.79
CA PHE A 230 0.17 -16.35 3.56
C PHE A 230 -1.13 -17.11 3.76
N VAL A 231 -2.21 -16.61 3.16
CA VAL A 231 -3.53 -17.23 3.21
C VAL A 231 -3.69 -18.23 2.06
N ASP A 232 -4.21 -19.40 2.38
CA ASP A 232 -4.66 -20.45 1.47
C ASP A 232 -6.18 -20.71 1.69
N GLU A 233 -6.72 -21.82 1.17
CA GLU A 233 -8.16 -22.12 1.30
C GLU A 233 -8.60 -22.53 2.72
N GLU A 234 -7.66 -22.82 3.62
CA GLU A 234 -7.92 -23.31 4.96
C GLU A 234 -7.54 -22.25 6.03
N TYR A 235 -8.05 -22.41 7.25
CA TYR A 235 -7.74 -21.48 8.33
C TYR A 235 -6.33 -21.75 8.87
N ASP A 236 -5.47 -20.74 8.79
CA ASP A 236 -4.17 -20.68 9.47
C ASP A 236 -3.17 -21.80 9.10
N THR A 237 -3.28 -22.35 7.89
CA THR A 237 -2.40 -23.43 7.37
C THR A 237 -1.36 -22.94 6.37
N GLY A 238 -1.57 -21.77 5.77
CA GLY A 238 -0.66 -21.27 4.76
C GLY A 238 0.73 -20.94 5.31
N ARG A 239 1.68 -20.72 4.38
CA ARG A 239 3.10 -20.62 4.72
C ARG A 239 3.38 -19.44 5.66
N ILE A 240 3.97 -19.76 6.81
CA ILE A 240 4.44 -18.78 7.80
C ILE A 240 5.52 -17.91 7.17
N LEU A 241 5.40 -16.60 7.36
CA LEU A 241 6.37 -15.59 6.91
C LEU A 241 7.15 -15.01 8.08
N ALA A 242 6.49 -14.71 9.21
CA ALA A 242 7.14 -14.12 10.37
C ALA A 242 6.41 -14.47 11.66
N GLN A 243 7.15 -14.54 12.76
CA GLN A 243 6.62 -14.76 14.11
C GLN A 243 7.35 -13.87 15.11
N SER A 244 6.66 -13.44 16.17
CA SER A 244 7.28 -12.83 17.34
C SER A 244 6.80 -13.56 18.58
N ALA A 245 7.72 -13.95 19.48
CA ALA A 245 7.38 -14.68 20.69
C ALA A 245 7.27 -13.75 21.89
N VAL A 246 6.20 -13.90 22.66
CA VAL A 246 6.03 -13.26 23.98
C VAL A 246 5.97 -14.31 25.07
N ARG A 247 6.55 -14.00 26.22
CA ARG A 247 6.46 -14.86 27.40
C ARG A 247 5.03 -14.81 27.98
N VAL A 248 4.50 -15.97 28.33
CA VAL A 248 3.30 -16.10 29.18
C VAL A 248 3.75 -16.00 30.63
N VAL A 249 3.20 -15.02 31.36
CA VAL A 249 3.49 -14.80 32.76
C VAL A 249 2.57 -15.70 33.60
N ALA A 250 3.07 -16.19 34.73
CA ALA A 250 2.41 -17.24 35.53
C ALA A 250 0.96 -16.92 35.92
N ASN A 251 0.63 -15.64 36.11
CA ASN A 251 -0.68 -15.18 36.56
C ASN A 251 -1.41 -14.35 35.49
N ASP A 252 -1.02 -14.48 34.21
CA ASP A 252 -1.70 -13.77 33.13
C ASP A 252 -3.20 -14.14 33.09
N THR A 253 -4.04 -13.11 33.05
CA THR A 253 -5.39 -13.23 32.50
C THR A 253 -5.33 -13.30 30.97
N PRO A 254 -6.36 -13.85 30.30
CA PRO A 254 -6.44 -13.85 28.84
C PRO A 254 -6.30 -12.45 28.23
N GLU A 255 -6.84 -11.43 28.89
CA GLU A 255 -6.80 -10.03 28.47
C GLU A 255 -5.39 -9.43 28.56
N GLU A 256 -4.63 -9.75 29.61
CA GLU A 256 -3.22 -9.31 29.75
C GLU A 256 -2.32 -9.97 28.71
N LEU A 257 -2.49 -11.27 28.48
CA LEU A 257 -1.79 -11.96 27.41
C LEU A 257 -2.18 -11.39 26.04
N ALA A 258 -3.48 -11.16 25.79
CA ALA A 258 -3.97 -10.59 24.55
C ALA A 258 -3.36 -9.21 24.28
N LYS A 259 -3.28 -8.35 25.29
CA LYS A 259 -2.64 -7.04 25.17
C LYS A 259 -1.17 -7.16 24.77
N ARG A 260 -0.42 -8.05 25.43
CA ARG A 260 1.00 -8.27 25.13
C ARG A 260 1.22 -8.82 23.72
N VAL A 261 0.38 -9.77 23.28
CA VAL A 261 0.42 -10.30 21.92
C VAL A 261 0.07 -9.21 20.91
N LEU A 262 -0.95 -8.38 21.19
CA LEU A 262 -1.37 -7.28 20.32
C LEU A 262 -0.28 -6.21 20.13
N ASP A 263 0.49 -5.91 21.17
CA ASP A 263 1.63 -4.98 21.06
C ASP A 263 2.71 -5.52 20.10
N GLU A 264 2.94 -6.84 20.08
CA GLU A 264 3.83 -7.48 19.11
C GLU A 264 3.19 -7.59 17.72
N GLU A 265 1.87 -7.78 17.61
CA GLU A 265 1.17 -7.77 16.33
C GLU A 265 1.40 -6.45 15.59
N HIS A 266 1.27 -5.34 16.32
CA HIS A 266 1.42 -4.00 15.74
C HIS A 266 2.80 -3.79 15.13
N LYS A 267 3.84 -4.27 15.81
CA LYS A 267 5.23 -4.14 15.35
C LYS A 267 5.48 -5.07 14.16
N LEU A 268 5.17 -6.35 14.33
CA LEU A 268 5.45 -7.39 13.34
C LEU A 268 4.72 -7.11 12.03
N TYR A 269 3.46 -6.66 12.09
CA TYR A 269 2.70 -6.42 10.87
C TYR A 269 3.21 -5.20 10.10
N VAL A 270 3.59 -4.12 10.79
CA VAL A 270 4.21 -2.97 10.13
C VAL A 270 5.54 -3.36 9.49
N GLU A 271 6.37 -4.14 10.18
CA GLU A 271 7.64 -4.63 9.62
C GLU A 271 7.44 -5.48 8.35
N VAL A 272 6.52 -6.45 8.39
CA VAL A 272 6.23 -7.31 7.23
C VAL A 272 5.67 -6.50 6.06
N VAL A 273 4.75 -5.56 6.31
CA VAL A 273 4.20 -4.70 5.25
C VAL A 273 5.28 -3.82 4.65
N THR A 274 6.22 -3.32 5.46
CA THR A 274 7.40 -2.60 4.98
C THR A 274 8.23 -3.47 4.05
N ALA A 275 8.55 -4.70 4.46
CA ALA A 275 9.32 -5.65 3.66
C ALA A 275 8.67 -5.99 2.32
N ILE A 276 7.34 -6.10 2.29
CA ILE A 276 6.57 -6.31 1.06
C ILE A 276 6.65 -5.10 0.14
N CYS A 277 6.53 -3.89 0.70
CA CYS A 277 6.62 -2.66 -0.06
C CYS A 277 8.01 -2.43 -0.65
N GLU A 278 9.05 -2.91 0.02
CA GLU A 278 10.46 -2.87 -0.39
C GLU A 278 10.90 -4.12 -1.19
N GLU A 279 9.98 -5.02 -1.56
CA GLU A 279 10.26 -6.24 -2.34
C GLU A 279 11.30 -7.20 -1.73
N ARG A 280 11.37 -7.21 -0.39
CA ARG A 280 12.32 -8.03 0.39
C ARG A 280 11.82 -9.44 0.68
N ILE A 281 10.60 -9.79 0.30
CA ILE A 281 10.10 -11.17 0.46
C ILE A 281 10.70 -12.05 -0.63
N LYS A 282 11.55 -13.00 -0.23
CA LYS A 282 12.15 -14.00 -1.14
C LYS A 282 11.57 -15.37 -0.86
N TRP A 283 11.54 -16.21 -1.88
CA TRP A 283 11.04 -17.59 -1.78
C TRP A 283 12.19 -18.54 -2.01
N ARG A 284 12.37 -19.49 -1.09
CA ARG A 284 13.24 -20.64 -1.30
C ARG A 284 12.62 -21.60 -2.33
N GLU A 285 13.45 -22.48 -2.89
CA GLU A 285 13.00 -23.49 -3.86
C GLU A 285 11.94 -24.44 -3.29
N ASP A 286 12.01 -24.73 -1.99
CA ASP A 286 11.02 -25.56 -1.26
C ASP A 286 9.71 -24.82 -0.93
N GLY A 287 9.57 -23.57 -1.37
CA GLY A 287 8.38 -22.77 -1.17
C GLY A 287 8.26 -22.13 0.21
N VAL A 288 9.33 -22.09 1.01
CA VAL A 288 9.37 -21.33 2.26
C VAL A 288 9.67 -19.85 1.96
N PRO A 289 8.81 -18.90 2.39
CA PRO A 289 9.09 -17.49 2.25
C PRO A 289 10.05 -17.00 3.34
N LEU A 290 10.86 -16.00 3.01
CA LEU A 290 11.84 -15.37 3.90
C LEU A 290 11.78 -13.86 3.72
N ILE A 291 12.14 -13.12 4.77
CA ILE A 291 12.35 -11.68 4.71
C ILE A 291 13.85 -11.42 4.58
N GLN A 292 14.27 -10.80 3.47
CA GLN A 292 15.64 -10.32 3.30
C GLN A 292 15.89 -9.12 4.23
N SER A 293 17.02 -9.13 4.92
CA SER A 293 17.44 -8.02 5.77
C SER A 293 17.71 -6.76 4.94
N LYS A 294 17.33 -5.61 5.53
CA LYS A 294 17.58 -4.30 4.94
C LYS A 294 19.06 -3.91 5.00
N ASP A 295 19.75 -4.33 6.07
CA ASP A 295 21.15 -3.94 6.33
C ASP A 295 22.15 -4.90 5.69
N ASN A 296 21.74 -6.13 5.40
CA ASN A 296 22.59 -7.13 4.77
C ASN A 296 21.80 -8.01 3.78
N PRO A 297 22.03 -7.88 2.46
CA PRO A 297 21.28 -8.61 1.44
C PRO A 297 21.52 -10.13 1.46
N HIS A 298 22.52 -10.62 2.21
CA HIS A 298 22.80 -12.04 2.38
C HIS A 298 22.16 -12.64 3.64
N VAL A 299 21.53 -11.83 4.49
CA VAL A 299 20.85 -12.28 5.70
C VAL A 299 19.34 -12.34 5.47
N PHE A 300 18.73 -13.41 5.94
CA PHE A 300 17.30 -13.68 5.83
C PHE A 300 16.76 -14.13 7.18
N TYR A 301 15.50 -13.82 7.45
CA TYR A 301 14.77 -14.24 8.64
C TYR A 301 13.33 -14.65 8.31
#